data_AF-A0A954VWD0-F1
#
_entry.id   AF-A0A954VWD0-F1
#
_cell.length_a   1.000
_cell.length_b   1.000
_cell.length_c   1.000
_cell.angle_alpha   90.00
_cell.angle_beta   90.00
_cell.angle_gamma   90.00
#
_symmetry.space_group_name_H-M   'P 1'
#
loop_
_entity.id
_entity.type
_entity.pdbx_description
1 polymer ?
#
loop_
_entity_poly.entity_id
_entity_poly.type
_entity_poly.pdbx_seq_one_letter_code
_entity_poly.pdbx_strand_id
1 'polypeptide(L)'
;RVVGDVNRDGKFDSSDLVRVFQSADYEDDVQGNSSFDQGDWNLDGDFNSSDFVLAFQIGHYEQPLAAHIAAAVLHDDPFRQKPQGG
;
A
#
# COMPACT_ATOMS: atom_id res chain seq x y z
N ARG A 1 4.06 -7.50 5.84
CA ARG A 1 3.62 -6.10 6.04
C ARG A 1 3.03 -5.66 4.71
N VAL A 2 1.81 -5.12 4.72
CA VAL A 2 1.25 -4.51 3.50
C VAL A 2 1.88 -3.14 3.38
N VAL A 3 2.50 -2.83 2.24
CA VAL A 3 3.13 -1.52 2.04
C VAL A 3 2.06 -0.44 2.16
N GLY A 4 2.37 0.63 2.90
CA GLY A 4 1.41 1.69 3.21
C GLY A 4 0.55 1.46 4.46
N ASP A 5 0.41 0.23 4.96
CA ASP A 5 -0.40 -0.11 6.14
C ASP A 5 0.42 0.00 7.44
N VAL A 6 0.48 1.23 7.97
CA VAL A 6 1.30 1.62 9.13
C VAL A 6 0.52 1.42 10.43
N ASN A 7 -0.81 1.50 10.38
CA ASN A 7 -1.65 1.22 11.55
C ASN A 7 -1.99 -0.27 11.73
N ARG A 8 -1.70 -1.11 10.73
CA ARG A 8 -1.91 -2.56 10.69
C ARG A 8 -3.38 -2.95 10.74
N ASP A 9 -4.26 -2.11 10.20
CA ASP A 9 -5.70 -2.37 10.08
C ASP A 9 -6.06 -3.11 8.78
N GLY A 10 -5.07 -3.39 7.93
CA GLY A 10 -5.22 -4.11 6.68
C GLY A 10 -5.64 -3.23 5.50
N LYS A 11 -5.60 -1.91 5.67
CA LYS A 11 -5.84 -0.92 4.62
C LYS A 11 -4.61 -0.05 4.45
N PHE A 12 -4.47 0.51 3.25
CA PHE A 12 -3.61 1.65 3.03
C PHE A 12 -4.52 2.84 2.73
N ASP A 13 -4.68 3.75 3.68
CA ASP A 13 -5.51 4.94 3.51
C ASP A 13 -4.91 6.19 4.19
N SER A 14 -5.66 7.29 4.13
CA SER A 14 -5.21 8.57 4.71
C SER A 14 -4.86 8.50 6.20
N SER A 15 -5.41 7.55 6.95
CA SER A 15 -5.10 7.34 8.37
C SER A 15 -3.65 6.86 8.55
N ASP A 16 -3.16 6.03 7.64
CA ASP A 16 -1.76 5.63 7.60
C ASP A 16 -0.89 6.83 7.30
N LEU A 17 -1.20 7.59 6.24
CA LEU A 17 -0.43 8.77 5.84
C LEU A 17 -0.27 9.78 6.98
N VAL A 18 -1.38 10.10 7.66
CA VAL A 18 -1.34 10.99 8.84
C VAL A 18 -0.45 10.43 9.94
N ARG A 19 -0.46 9.11 10.15
CA ARG A 19 0.36 8.45 11.17
C ARG A 19 1.86 8.50 10.83
N VAL A 20 2.24 8.21 9.59
CA VAL A 20 3.65 8.23 9.19
C VAL A 20 4.21 9.65 9.27
N PHE A 21 3.45 10.68 8.89
CA PHE A 21 3.91 12.08 9.02
C PHE A 21 4.04 12.58 10.47
N GLN A 22 3.45 11.88 11.45
CA GLN A 22 3.68 12.19 12.87
C GLN A 22 5.06 11.75 13.37
N SER A 23 5.79 10.91 12.62
CA SER A 23 7.18 10.54 12.94
C SER A 23 8.16 11.70 12.77
N ALA A 24 7.83 12.64 11.88
CA ALA A 24 8.70 13.73 11.44
C ALA A 24 9.96 13.31 10.65
N ASP A 25 10.01 12.08 10.13
CA ASP A 25 11.18 11.57 9.40
C ASP A 25 11.13 11.82 7.87
N TYR A 26 10.05 12.43 7.35
CA TYR A 26 9.92 12.69 5.91
C TYR A 26 10.90 13.74 5.42
N GLU A 27 11.83 13.34 4.54
CA GLU A 27 12.81 14.23 3.91
C GLU A 27 13.55 15.10 4.96
N ASP A 28 13.96 14.48 6.08
CA ASP A 28 14.52 15.18 7.25
C ASP A 28 16.07 15.32 7.23
N ASP A 29 16.72 14.81 6.17
CA ASP A 29 18.17 14.73 5.98
C ASP A 29 18.94 13.88 7.01
N VAL A 30 18.26 13.05 7.82
CA VAL A 30 18.88 12.18 8.83
C VAL A 30 18.95 10.74 8.31
N GLN A 31 20.10 10.38 7.74
CA GLN A 31 20.29 9.06 7.15
C GLN A 31 20.08 7.89 8.13
N GLY A 32 19.28 6.90 7.73
CA GLY A 32 19.11 5.62 8.41
C GLY A 32 18.30 5.68 9.70
N ASN A 33 17.49 6.73 9.89
CA ASN A 33 16.69 6.92 11.10
C ASN A 33 15.24 6.42 11.00
N SER A 34 14.83 5.97 9.81
CA SER A 34 13.46 5.59 9.53
C SER A 34 13.27 4.08 9.62
N SER A 35 12.13 3.67 10.16
CA SER A 35 11.63 2.30 10.06
C SER A 35 10.34 2.30 9.24
N PHE A 36 9.87 1.11 8.87
CA PHE A 36 8.59 0.99 8.16
C PHE A 36 7.41 1.70 8.84
N ASP A 37 7.33 1.70 10.19
CA ASP A 37 6.21 2.37 10.89
C ASP A 37 6.38 3.91 10.85
N GLN A 38 7.54 4.41 10.42
CA GLN A 38 7.86 5.81 10.21
C GLN A 38 7.79 6.23 8.73
N GLY A 39 7.81 5.27 7.79
CA GLY A 39 7.62 5.52 6.36
C GLY A 39 8.63 4.85 5.42
N ASP A 40 9.69 4.19 5.95
CA ASP A 40 10.68 3.43 5.18
C ASP A 40 10.06 2.13 4.63
N TRP A 41 9.42 2.26 3.47
CA TRP A 41 8.69 1.20 2.80
C TRP A 41 9.53 0.50 1.75
N ASN A 42 10.57 1.15 1.23
CA ASN A 42 11.53 0.56 0.30
C ASN A 42 12.72 -0.13 1.00
N LEU A 43 12.84 0.01 2.33
CA LEU A 43 13.89 -0.57 3.18
C LEU A 43 15.29 0.00 2.93
N ASP A 44 15.39 1.25 2.48
CA ASP A 44 16.66 1.96 2.33
C ASP A 44 17.11 2.68 3.63
N GLY A 45 16.22 2.74 4.62
CA GLY A 45 16.47 3.32 5.95
C GLY A 45 16.08 4.78 6.08
N ASP A 46 15.58 5.41 5.03
CA ASP A 46 15.12 6.80 5.00
C ASP A 46 13.63 6.84 4.62
N PHE A 47 12.90 7.84 5.10
CA PHE A 47 11.54 8.09 4.64
C PHE A 47 11.53 9.27 3.66
N ASN A 48 11.42 8.96 2.36
CA ASN A 48 11.46 9.96 1.31
C ASN A 48 10.43 9.68 0.20
N SER A 49 10.47 10.51 -0.84
CA SER A 49 9.55 10.41 -1.99
C SER A 49 9.56 9.04 -2.68
N SER A 50 10.68 8.30 -2.62
CA SER A 50 10.81 6.98 -3.23
C SER A 50 9.95 5.93 -2.52
N ASP A 51 9.74 6.06 -1.21
CA ASP A 51 8.82 5.22 -0.45
C ASP A 51 7.39 5.42 -0.91
N PHE A 52 6.98 6.67 -1.14
CA PHE A 52 5.66 6.97 -1.70
C PHE A 52 5.49 6.38 -3.08
N VAL A 53 6.49 6.51 -3.95
CA VAL A 53 6.42 5.90 -5.28
C VAL A 53 6.21 4.40 -5.17
N LEU A 54 6.98 3.71 -4.33
CA LEU A 54 6.78 2.28 -4.10
C LEU A 54 5.37 2.00 -3.54
N ALA A 55 4.96 2.71 -2.50
CA ALA A 55 3.68 2.48 -1.84
C ALA A 55 2.47 2.77 -2.71
N PHE A 56 2.50 3.72 -3.63
CA PHE A 56 1.40 3.92 -4.57
C PHE A 56 1.46 2.97 -5.77
N GLN A 57 2.63 2.41 -6.09
CA GLN A 57 2.75 1.38 -7.13
C GLN A 57 2.20 0.02 -6.69
N ILE A 58 2.42 -0.36 -5.42
CA ILE A 58 2.06 -1.70 -4.91
C ILE A 58 1.08 -1.69 -3.73
N GLY A 59 0.97 -0.59 -3.01
CA GLY A 59 0.00 -0.38 -1.95
C GLY A 59 -1.33 0.07 -2.56
N HIS A 60 -2.38 -0.68 -2.25
CA HIS A 60 -3.73 -0.47 -2.78
C HIS A 60 -4.41 0.73 -2.09
N TYR A 61 -3.92 1.94 -2.33
CA TYR A 61 -4.39 3.16 -1.65
C TYR A 61 -5.90 3.36 -1.83
N GLU A 62 -6.61 3.55 -0.70
CA GLU A 62 -8.08 3.67 -0.64
C GLU A 62 -8.85 2.51 -1.31
N GLN A 63 -8.17 1.39 -1.55
CA GLN A 63 -8.76 0.19 -2.11
C GLN A 63 -8.64 -0.93 -1.10
N PRO A 64 -9.74 -1.34 -0.45
CA PRO A 64 -9.68 -2.43 0.52
C PRO A 64 -9.13 -3.68 -0.16
N LEU A 65 -8.15 -4.33 0.48
CA LEU A 65 -7.48 -5.52 -0.06
C LEU A 65 -8.49 -6.60 -0.50
N ALA A 66 -9.63 -6.71 0.18
CA ALA A 66 -10.72 -7.61 -0.18
C ALA A 66 -11.29 -7.34 -1.60
N ALA A 67 -11.42 -6.08 -2.01
CA ALA A 67 -11.85 -5.73 -3.36
C ALA A 67 -10.78 -6.08 -4.40
N HIS A 68 -9.50 -5.92 -4.03
CA HIS A 68 -8.37 -6.26 -4.88
C HIS A 68 -8.22 -7.78 -5.10
N ILE A 69 -8.36 -8.58 -4.04
CA ILE A 69 -8.39 -10.06 -4.15
C ILE A 69 -9.62 -10.51 -4.94
N ALA A 70 -10.79 -9.93 -4.72
CA ALA A 70 -11.99 -10.28 -5.49
C ALA A 70 -11.81 -10.00 -7.00
N ALA A 71 -11.20 -8.87 -7.36
CA ALA A 71 -10.90 -8.56 -8.77
C ALA A 71 -9.88 -9.53 -9.37
N ALA A 72 -8.81 -9.87 -8.62
CA ALA A 72 -7.80 -10.83 -9.07
C ALA A 72 -8.38 -12.25 -9.25
N VAL A 73 -9.20 -12.72 -8.31
CA VAL A 73 -9.85 -14.05 -8.37
C VAL A 73 -10.90 -14.11 -9.48
N LEU A 74 -11.59 -13.01 -9.78
CA LEU A 74 -12.59 -12.96 -10.86
C LEU A 74 -11.97 -12.85 -12.27
N HIS A 75 -10.73 -12.40 -12.41
CA HIS A 75 -10.06 -12.30 -13.72
C HIS A 75 -9.51 -13.65 -14.22
N ASP A 76 -9.32 -14.62 -13.32
CA ASP A 76 -8.74 -15.94 -13.59
C ASP A 76 -9.79 -17.07 -13.77
N ASP A 77 -11.05 -16.74 -14.08
CA ASP A 77 -12.07 -17.75 -14.39
C ASP A 77 -12.21 -18.00 -15.91
N PRO A 78 -11.50 -19.00 -16.49
CA PRO A 78 -11.58 -19.31 -17.92
C PRO A 78 -12.94 -19.87 -18.35
N PHE A 79 -13.89 -20.09 -17.43
CA PHE A 79 -15.15 -20.77 -17.70
C PHE A 79 -16.40 -19.88 -17.73
N ARG A 80 -16.26 -18.55 -17.78
CA ARG A 80 -17.41 -17.66 -18.01
C ARG A 80 -17.90 -17.73 -19.46
N GLN A 81 -18.51 -18.85 -19.85
CA GLN A 81 -19.28 -18.95 -21.08
C GLN A 81 -20.48 -18.00 -20.99
N LYS A 82 -20.64 -17.14 -21.99
CA LYS A 82 -21.81 -16.26 -22.13
C LYS A 82 -23.09 -17.12 -22.09
N PRO A 83 -24.18 -16.64 -21.48
CA PRO A 83 -25.46 -17.34 -21.60
C PRO A 83 -25.82 -17.39 -23.09
N GLN A 84 -25.95 -18.60 -23.64
CA GLN A 84 -26.51 -18.79 -24.95
C GLN A 84 -27.98 -18.37 -24.87
N GLY A 85 -28.34 -17.38 -25.69
CA GLY A 85 -29.71 -16.90 -25.78
C GLY A 85 -30.67 -18.00 -26.26
N GLY A 86 -31.87 -17.96 -25.70
CA GLY A 86 -33.06 -18.68 -26.14
C GLY A 86 -34.28 -17.87 -25.76
#